data_AF-A0A8H3ELX5-F1
#
_entry.id   AF-A0A8H3ELX5-F1
#
_cell.length_a   1.000
_cell.length_b   1.000
_cell.length_c   1.000
_cell.angle_alpha   90.00
_cell.angle_beta   90.00
_cell.angle_gamma   90.00
#
_symmetry.space_group_name_H-M   'P 1'
#
loop_
_entity.id
_entity.type
_entity.pdbx_description
1 polymer ?
#
loop_
_entity_poly.entity_id
_entity_poly.type
_entity_poly.pdbx_seq_one_letter_code
_entity_poly.pdbx_strand_id
1 'polypeptide(L)'
;MSLRQSLIRQSLSRPLLVLSTPRSPAFTTLSKLYNKHPGLPGENDPGSGTHSRTDKNVKIQYPLEKNMPRSVPYQGHGGVHDKRTLASFSLEGRTVVVTGGARGLGLIMAQAAVISGANVALVDLNEAEAAKQSSAIVSHFKSENPDSSHTPTVTAHHADVSNPDSVSACITSILSTHQKIDHLITSAGFTENFDAIAYPPDRMRKLWGVNVDGTYLFATAVARHLIERKSRGSMVFIGSMSGKIVNIPQPQAPYNASKAAVRHLAASLAVEWAHAGIRVNCISPGYMMTALTRKIMDENPELEKKWVSLIPTGKMGSPEDLMGAVVYLLSDAAGYTTGADLVVDGGYTIT
;
A
#
# COMPACT_ATOMS: atom_id res chain seq x y z
N MET A 1 43.55 22.39 -42.90
CA MET A 1 44.90 22.97 -42.75
C MET A 1 45.16 23.12 -41.26
N SER A 2 46.00 22.30 -40.61
CA SER A 2 47.50 22.28 -40.67
C SER A 2 48.11 23.31 -39.72
N LEU A 3 49.04 23.00 -38.79
CA LEU A 3 49.71 21.75 -38.39
C LEU A 3 50.47 21.94 -37.03
N ARG A 4 50.70 20.85 -36.27
CA ARG A 4 51.89 20.57 -35.38
C ARG A 4 52.08 21.45 -34.11
N GLN A 5 52.79 21.05 -33.02
CA GLN A 5 53.50 19.83 -32.54
C GLN A 5 53.66 19.96 -30.98
N SER A 6 54.12 19.01 -30.13
CA SER A 6 54.60 17.61 -30.23
C SER A 6 54.63 16.90 -28.85
N LEU A 7 54.50 15.55 -28.84
CA LEU A 7 55.30 14.50 -28.13
C LEU A 7 56.12 14.89 -26.86
N ILE A 8 56.18 14.06 -25.80
CA ILE A 8 57.09 12.89 -25.71
C ILE A 8 56.61 11.83 -24.68
N ARG A 9 56.88 10.57 -25.04
CA ARG A 9 56.77 9.29 -24.32
C ARG A 9 57.66 9.16 -23.07
N GLN A 10 57.27 8.29 -22.13
CA GLN A 10 58.12 7.14 -21.73
C GLN A 10 57.33 6.06 -20.96
N SER A 11 57.73 4.80 -21.18
CA SER A 11 57.23 3.59 -20.53
C SER A 11 58.12 3.20 -19.35
N LEU A 12 57.63 2.42 -18.38
CA LEU A 12 58.47 1.44 -17.65
C LEU A 12 57.64 0.29 -17.04
N SER A 13 58.31 -0.82 -16.72
CA SER A 13 57.77 -2.18 -16.55
C SER A 13 57.60 -2.66 -15.09
N ARG A 14 56.86 -3.77 -14.92
CA ARG A 14 56.64 -4.53 -13.66
C ARG A 14 57.94 -4.98 -12.97
N PRO A 15 57.88 -5.34 -11.66
CA PRO A 15 57.72 -6.75 -11.24
C PRO A 15 56.54 -6.91 -10.25
N LEU A 16 55.74 -8.00 -10.18
CA LEU A 16 56.00 -9.45 -10.05
C LEU A 16 56.79 -9.83 -8.78
N LEU A 17 56.06 -10.10 -7.68
CA LEU A 17 56.60 -10.81 -6.52
C LEU A 17 56.06 -12.24 -6.51
N VAL A 18 56.96 -13.22 -6.36
CA VAL A 18 56.66 -14.65 -6.24
C VAL A 18 56.99 -15.08 -4.81
N LEU A 19 56.11 -15.84 -4.17
CA LEU A 19 56.42 -16.60 -2.97
C LEU A 19 55.93 -18.05 -3.12
N SER A 20 56.79 -18.99 -2.74
CA SER A 20 56.72 -20.41 -3.10
C SER A 20 55.94 -21.27 -2.10
N THR A 21 55.44 -22.40 -2.60
CA THR A 21 54.69 -23.43 -1.86
C THR A 21 55.58 -24.32 -0.97
N PRO A 22 55.00 -25.22 -0.15
CA PRO A 22 54.90 -26.61 -0.63
C PRO A 22 53.60 -27.41 -0.25
N ARG A 23 53.12 -28.18 -1.25
CA ARG A 23 52.50 -29.54 -1.28
C ARG A 23 51.61 -30.04 -0.08
N SER A 24 50.30 -30.34 -0.24
CA SER A 24 49.59 -31.52 -0.89
C SER A 24 49.50 -32.79 0.02
N PRO A 25 48.55 -33.78 -0.12
CA PRO A 25 47.63 -34.07 -1.25
C PRO A 25 46.20 -34.66 -0.97
N ALA A 26 45.44 -34.91 -2.06
CA ALA A 26 44.29 -35.85 -2.27
C ALA A 26 42.95 -35.60 -1.53
N PHE A 27 41.73 -35.97 -2.01
CA PHE A 27 41.22 -36.75 -3.16
C PHE A 27 40.22 -35.90 -3.98
N THR A 28 40.11 -35.92 -5.31
CA THR A 28 39.78 -36.99 -6.29
C THR A 28 38.30 -37.46 -6.28
N THR A 29 37.50 -36.78 -7.10
CA THR A 29 36.40 -37.26 -7.98
C THR A 29 35.50 -38.43 -7.55
N LEU A 30 34.19 -38.19 -7.53
CA LEU A 30 33.18 -39.22 -7.81
C LEU A 30 32.19 -38.75 -8.89
N SER A 31 31.77 -39.67 -9.74
CA SER A 31 31.13 -39.40 -11.03
C SER A 31 29.84 -40.19 -11.22
N LYS A 32 29.02 -39.74 -12.18
CA LYS A 32 27.95 -40.49 -12.90
C LYS A 32 26.61 -40.74 -12.17
N LEU A 33 25.65 -39.92 -12.58
CA LEU A 33 24.35 -40.33 -13.16
C LEU A 33 24.13 -41.84 -13.39
N TYR A 34 22.94 -42.34 -13.00
CA TYR A 34 21.91 -43.09 -13.75
C TYR A 34 20.84 -43.48 -12.70
N ASN A 35 19.53 -43.36 -12.90
CA ASN A 35 18.71 -44.00 -13.94
C ASN A 35 17.45 -43.16 -14.32
N LYS A 36 16.73 -43.58 -15.36
CA LYS A 36 15.66 -42.81 -16.03
C LYS A 36 14.41 -43.68 -16.29
N HIS A 37 13.23 -43.03 -16.34
CA HIS A 37 11.90 -43.54 -16.79
C HIS A 37 11.10 -44.45 -15.83
N PRO A 38 9.75 -44.57 -15.99
CA PRO A 38 8.82 -43.82 -16.85
C PRO A 38 7.75 -43.02 -16.06
N GLY A 39 6.98 -42.15 -16.74
CA GLY A 39 5.96 -41.28 -16.11
C GLY A 39 4.54 -41.86 -16.08
N LEU A 40 3.71 -41.33 -15.18
CA LEU A 40 2.25 -41.53 -15.04
C LEU A 40 1.62 -40.34 -14.28
N PRO A 41 0.28 -40.14 -14.37
CA PRO A 41 -0.36 -39.08 -15.13
C PRO A 41 -0.41 -37.71 -14.41
N GLY A 42 -0.49 -36.62 -15.18
CA GLY A 42 -0.59 -35.25 -14.66
C GLY A 42 -0.09 -34.17 -15.63
N GLU A 43 0.60 -34.54 -16.70
CA GLU A 43 0.90 -33.62 -17.80
C GLU A 43 -0.41 -33.23 -18.52
N ASN A 44 -0.69 -31.92 -18.56
CA ASN A 44 -1.81 -31.24 -19.27
C ASN A 44 -3.14 -31.03 -18.52
N ASP A 45 -3.13 -30.41 -17.34
CA ASP A 45 -4.22 -29.53 -16.88
C ASP A 45 -3.67 -28.19 -16.32
N PRO A 46 -3.87 -27.04 -17.01
CA PRO A 46 -3.34 -25.76 -16.58
C PRO A 46 -4.27 -25.06 -15.57
N GLY A 47 -4.31 -25.59 -14.34
CA GLY A 47 -4.79 -24.85 -13.17
C GLY A 47 -5.99 -25.44 -12.45
N SER A 48 -5.71 -26.33 -11.50
CA SER A 48 -6.67 -26.70 -10.46
C SER A 48 -5.97 -26.83 -9.10
N GLY A 49 -6.31 -25.94 -8.17
CA GLY A 49 -5.76 -25.92 -6.80
C GLY A 49 -6.34 -27.05 -5.95
N THR A 50 -5.87 -28.28 -6.16
CA THR A 50 -6.35 -29.47 -5.46
C THR A 50 -5.30 -30.01 -4.50
N HIS A 51 -5.71 -30.14 -3.22
CA HIS A 51 -4.94 -30.63 -2.08
C HIS A 51 -3.79 -29.72 -1.58
N SER A 52 -3.33 -30.00 -0.35
CA SER A 52 -2.31 -29.22 0.36
C SER A 52 -1.06 -28.98 -0.49
N ARG A 53 -0.54 -27.75 -0.47
CA ARG A 53 0.74 -27.38 -1.08
C ARG A 53 1.97 -28.07 -0.45
N THR A 54 1.78 -28.82 0.65
CA THR A 54 2.80 -29.75 1.15
C THR A 54 2.83 -31.00 0.28
N ASP A 55 3.85 -31.13 -0.57
CA ASP A 55 4.11 -32.37 -1.29
C ASP A 55 4.37 -33.51 -0.30
N LYS A 56 3.46 -34.49 -0.31
CA LYS A 56 3.45 -35.68 0.57
C LYS A 56 4.67 -36.58 0.33
N ASN A 57 5.34 -36.41 -0.81
CA ASN A 57 6.55 -37.14 -1.19
C ASN A 57 7.83 -36.47 -0.66
N VAL A 58 7.77 -35.21 -0.23
CA VAL A 58 8.89 -34.51 0.44
C VAL A 58 9.05 -35.08 1.85
N LYS A 59 9.75 -36.21 1.92
CA LYS A 59 10.19 -36.82 3.18
C LYS A 59 11.55 -36.24 3.55
N ILE A 60 11.55 -35.23 4.40
CA ILE A 60 12.80 -34.74 5.02
C ILE A 60 13.28 -35.83 5.99
N GLN A 61 14.29 -36.58 5.58
CA GLN A 61 14.95 -37.55 6.45
C GLN A 61 15.86 -36.81 7.43
N TYR A 62 15.45 -36.73 8.69
CA TYR A 62 16.31 -36.28 9.77
C TYR A 62 17.23 -37.43 10.20
N PRO A 63 18.53 -37.19 10.44
CA PRO A 63 19.39 -38.16 11.08
C PRO A 63 18.81 -38.57 12.44
N LEU A 64 19.10 -39.80 12.89
CA LEU A 64 18.95 -40.13 14.32
C LEU A 64 19.67 -39.06 15.15
N GLU A 65 19.11 -38.66 16.29
CA GLU A 65 19.57 -37.50 17.07
C GLU A 65 21.08 -37.52 17.38
N LYS A 66 21.61 -38.70 17.74
CA LYS A 66 23.05 -38.98 17.93
C LYS A 66 23.96 -38.73 16.71
N ASN A 67 23.36 -38.70 15.52
CA ASN A 67 24.00 -38.51 14.21
C ASN A 67 23.61 -37.16 13.57
N MET A 68 22.82 -36.31 14.24
CA MET A 68 22.61 -34.95 13.71
C MET A 68 23.96 -34.22 13.69
N PRO A 69 24.39 -33.68 12.54
CA PRO A 69 25.57 -32.83 12.52
C PRO A 69 25.29 -31.65 13.45
N ARG A 70 26.26 -31.29 14.31
CA ARG A 70 26.19 -30.03 15.06
C ARG A 70 25.89 -28.93 14.06
N SER A 71 24.77 -28.24 14.22
CA SER A 71 24.41 -27.13 13.35
C SER A 71 25.55 -26.13 13.37
N VAL A 72 26.25 -25.97 12.23
CA VAL A 72 27.05 -24.77 12.00
C VAL A 72 26.09 -23.61 12.21
N PRO A 73 26.36 -22.67 13.13
CA PRO A 73 25.46 -21.55 13.35
C PRO A 73 25.21 -20.88 12.00
N TYR A 74 23.95 -20.86 11.57
CA TYR A 74 23.62 -20.29 10.28
C TYR A 74 24.00 -18.82 10.33
N GLN A 75 25.08 -18.45 9.62
CA GLN A 75 25.41 -17.06 9.38
C GLN A 75 24.32 -16.51 8.46
N GLY A 76 23.21 -16.11 9.07
CA GLY A 76 22.13 -15.41 8.39
C GLY A 76 22.66 -14.12 7.77
N HIS A 77 21.82 -13.47 6.97
CA HIS A 77 22.11 -12.13 6.46
C HIS A 77 22.03 -11.04 7.56
N GLY A 78 22.39 -11.40 8.80
CA GLY A 78 22.51 -10.51 9.96
C GLY A 78 23.75 -9.63 9.86
N GLY A 79 23.81 -8.84 8.79
CA GLY A 79 24.62 -7.62 8.79
C GLY A 79 24.02 -6.59 9.76
N VAL A 80 24.82 -5.60 10.12
CA VAL A 80 24.31 -4.45 10.87
C VAL A 80 23.37 -3.66 9.94
N HIS A 81 22.17 -3.32 10.43
CA HIS A 81 21.25 -2.44 9.72
C HIS A 81 21.56 -0.98 10.07
N ASP A 82 22.18 -0.25 9.15
CA ASP A 82 22.62 1.14 9.40
C ASP A 82 21.47 2.17 9.43
N LYS A 83 20.29 1.81 8.92
CA LYS A 83 19.12 2.71 8.89
C LYS A 83 18.26 2.54 10.15
N ARG A 84 18.03 3.65 10.86
CA ARG A 84 17.07 3.71 11.98
C ARG A 84 15.66 3.38 11.51
N THR A 85 14.92 2.57 12.27
CA THR A 85 13.55 2.12 11.94
C THR A 85 12.61 3.29 11.62
N LEU A 86 12.60 4.36 12.43
CA LEU A 86 11.74 5.52 12.21
C LEU A 86 12.01 6.23 10.87
N ALA A 87 13.25 6.23 10.36
CA ALA A 87 13.55 6.84 9.07
C ALA A 87 12.91 6.09 7.89
N SER A 88 12.55 4.81 8.05
CA SER A 88 11.85 4.02 7.02
C SER A 88 10.37 4.40 6.86
N PHE A 89 9.80 5.18 7.79
CA PHE A 89 8.44 5.72 7.70
C PHE A 89 8.36 7.02 6.90
N SER A 90 9.50 7.62 6.52
CA SER A 90 9.52 8.86 5.74
C SER A 90 8.86 8.71 4.37
N LEU A 91 8.09 9.73 3.98
CA LEU A 91 7.52 9.91 2.65
C LEU A 91 8.18 11.10 1.92
N GLU A 92 9.37 11.51 2.36
CA GLU A 92 10.10 12.65 1.81
C GLU A 92 10.31 12.53 0.29
N GLY A 93 9.92 13.59 -0.43
CA GLY A 93 10.01 13.66 -1.88
C GLY A 93 9.07 12.72 -2.62
N ARG A 94 8.12 12.04 -1.95
CA ARG A 94 7.05 11.26 -2.59
C ARG A 94 5.89 12.17 -3.00
N THR A 95 5.18 11.79 -4.07
CA THR A 95 3.88 12.41 -4.41
C THR A 95 2.74 11.43 -4.16
N VAL A 96 1.80 11.81 -3.29
CA VAL A 96 0.61 11.02 -2.93
C VAL A 96 -0.65 11.66 -3.52
N VAL A 97 -1.45 10.90 -4.25
CA VAL A 97 -2.81 11.30 -4.66
C VAL A 97 -3.82 10.83 -3.61
N VAL A 98 -4.75 11.69 -3.20
CA VAL A 98 -5.76 11.35 -2.18
C VAL A 98 -7.16 11.69 -2.67
N THR A 99 -7.97 10.68 -2.98
CA THR A 99 -9.39 10.89 -3.35
C THR A 99 -10.25 11.05 -2.10
N GLY A 100 -11.25 11.94 -2.16
CA GLY A 100 -12.00 12.38 -0.98
C GLY A 100 -11.16 13.30 -0.08
N GLY A 101 -10.19 14.01 -0.65
CA GLY A 101 -9.18 14.77 0.09
C GLY A 101 -9.67 16.06 0.75
N ALA A 102 -10.88 16.55 0.43
CA ALA A 102 -11.36 17.83 0.96
C ALA A 102 -11.85 17.77 2.42
N ARG A 103 -12.10 16.58 2.98
CA ARG A 103 -12.72 16.42 4.32
C ARG A 103 -12.56 15.02 4.89
N GLY A 104 -12.88 14.88 6.17
CA GLY A 104 -12.99 13.58 6.84
C GLY A 104 -11.68 12.80 6.83
N LEU A 105 -11.76 11.48 6.68
CA LEU A 105 -10.61 10.59 6.77
C LEU A 105 -9.56 10.86 5.68
N GLY A 106 -9.99 11.18 4.45
CA GLY A 106 -9.11 11.51 3.33
C GLY A 106 -8.21 12.71 3.64
N LEU A 107 -8.80 13.79 4.16
CA LEU A 107 -8.06 14.98 4.60
C LEU A 107 -7.03 14.68 5.70
N ILE A 108 -7.39 13.89 6.71
CA ILE A 108 -6.50 13.57 7.84
C ILE A 108 -5.34 12.67 7.38
N MET A 109 -5.59 11.72 6.48
CA MET A 109 -4.52 10.91 5.89
C MET A 109 -3.64 11.70 4.91
N ALA A 110 -4.19 12.70 4.22
CA ALA A 110 -3.40 13.66 3.45
C ALA A 110 -2.49 14.51 4.35
N GLN A 111 -2.99 15.01 5.48
CA GLN A 111 -2.20 15.70 6.49
C GLN A 111 -1.07 14.81 7.04
N ALA A 112 -1.37 13.53 7.34
CA ALA A 112 -0.35 12.56 7.75
C ALA A 112 0.76 12.39 6.71
N ALA A 113 0.39 12.31 5.42
CA ALA A 113 1.35 12.22 4.33
C ALA A 113 2.24 13.48 4.24
N VAL A 114 1.66 14.68 4.32
CA VAL A 114 2.40 15.95 4.29
C VAL A 114 3.35 16.10 5.48
N ILE A 115 2.88 15.81 6.70
CA ILE A 115 3.70 15.84 7.92
C ILE A 115 4.83 14.80 7.86
N SER A 116 4.65 13.72 7.08
CA SER A 116 5.68 12.71 6.81
C SER A 116 6.61 13.07 5.63
N GLY A 117 6.52 14.29 5.08
CA GLY A 117 7.41 14.81 4.04
C GLY A 117 6.91 14.68 2.58
N ALA A 118 5.67 14.24 2.36
CA ALA A 118 5.14 14.07 1.01
C ALA A 118 4.58 15.37 0.39
N ASN A 119 4.67 15.45 -0.93
CA ASN A 119 3.78 16.29 -1.74
C ASN A 119 2.43 15.58 -1.89
N VAL A 120 1.32 16.33 -1.93
CA VAL A 120 -0.02 15.76 -1.97
C VAL A 120 -0.92 16.45 -3.02
N ALA A 121 -1.61 15.64 -3.82
CA ALA A 121 -2.72 16.08 -4.64
C ALA A 121 -4.05 15.66 -3.98
N LEU A 122 -4.79 16.63 -3.47
CA LEU A 122 -6.14 16.44 -2.94
C LEU A 122 -7.13 16.38 -4.11
N VAL A 123 -7.84 15.27 -4.24
CA VAL A 123 -8.88 15.08 -5.24
C VAL A 123 -10.24 14.99 -4.56
N ASP A 124 -11.19 15.83 -4.96
CA ASP A 124 -12.56 15.81 -4.46
C ASP A 124 -13.54 16.30 -5.53
N LEU A 125 -14.83 16.10 -5.31
CA LEU A 125 -15.88 16.73 -6.11
C LEU A 125 -16.02 18.22 -5.74
N ASN A 126 -15.69 18.58 -4.49
CA ASN A 126 -15.62 19.97 -4.04
C ASN A 126 -14.18 20.49 -4.09
N GLU A 127 -13.74 20.88 -5.28
CA GLU A 127 -12.40 21.45 -5.51
C GLU A 127 -12.15 22.73 -4.69
N ALA A 128 -13.16 23.56 -4.46
CA ALA A 128 -13.02 24.80 -3.69
C ALA A 128 -12.66 24.52 -2.22
N GLU A 129 -13.31 23.53 -1.58
CA GLU A 129 -12.92 23.12 -0.22
C GLU A 129 -11.56 22.41 -0.23
N ALA A 130 -11.25 21.59 -1.24
CA ALA A 130 -9.92 20.99 -1.38
C ALA A 130 -8.82 22.07 -1.49
N ALA A 131 -9.04 23.16 -2.24
CA ALA A 131 -8.09 24.27 -2.40
C ALA A 131 -7.89 25.06 -1.08
N LYS A 132 -8.97 25.28 -0.33
CA LYS A 132 -8.92 25.86 1.01
C LYS A 132 -8.13 24.97 1.98
N GLN A 133 -8.39 23.66 2.01
CA GLN A 133 -7.65 22.72 2.84
C GLN A 133 -6.18 22.62 2.44
N SER A 134 -5.88 22.55 1.14
CA SER A 134 -4.51 22.60 0.59
C SER A 134 -3.73 23.82 1.12
N SER A 135 -4.36 24.99 1.09
CA SER A 135 -3.77 26.24 1.57
C SER A 135 -3.56 26.24 3.09
N ALA A 136 -4.51 25.70 3.85
CA ALA A 136 -4.41 25.57 5.30
C ALA A 136 -3.27 24.61 5.72
N ILE A 137 -3.15 23.46 5.05
CA ILE A 137 -2.09 22.46 5.31
C ILE A 137 -0.70 23.07 5.08
N VAL A 138 -0.50 23.75 3.94
CA VAL A 138 0.79 24.41 3.63
C VAL A 138 1.10 25.53 4.62
N SER A 139 0.08 26.29 5.04
CA SER A 139 0.26 27.38 6.02
C SER A 139 0.65 26.85 7.39
N HIS A 140 -0.01 25.79 7.86
CA HIS A 140 0.32 25.12 9.12
C HIS A 140 1.69 24.44 9.08
N PHE A 141 2.03 23.75 7.99
CA PHE A 141 3.37 23.15 7.85
C PHE A 141 4.47 24.21 8.01
N LYS A 142 4.28 25.41 7.44
CA LYS A 142 5.22 26.53 7.58
C LYS A 142 5.26 27.14 8.97
N SER A 143 4.16 27.14 9.74
CA SER A 143 4.17 27.63 11.13
C SER A 143 4.93 26.69 12.06
N GLU A 144 4.76 25.38 11.90
CA GLU A 144 5.42 24.39 12.75
C GLU A 144 6.87 24.10 12.34
N ASN A 145 7.25 24.41 11.10
CA ASN A 145 8.58 24.11 10.55
C ASN A 145 9.23 25.35 9.88
N PRO A 146 9.46 26.46 10.63
CA PRO A 146 9.96 27.72 10.07
C PRO A 146 11.36 27.59 9.42
N ASP A 147 12.20 26.70 9.95
CA ASP A 147 13.56 26.45 9.45
C ASP A 147 13.62 25.34 8.36
N SER A 148 12.47 24.85 7.88
CA SER A 148 12.46 23.78 6.88
C SER A 148 13.01 24.26 5.53
N SER A 149 14.04 23.58 5.04
CA SER A 149 14.58 23.76 3.69
C SER A 149 13.61 23.34 2.57
N HIS A 150 12.49 22.67 2.90
CA HIS A 150 11.48 22.23 1.96
C HIS A 150 10.07 22.62 2.43
N THR A 151 9.29 23.23 1.54
CA THR A 151 7.83 23.36 1.70
C THR A 151 7.16 22.29 0.83
N PRO A 152 6.26 21.45 1.37
CA PRO A 152 5.52 20.45 0.60
C PRO A 152 4.58 21.13 -0.39
N THR A 153 4.54 20.60 -1.61
CA THR A 153 3.56 21.00 -2.63
C THR A 153 2.25 20.28 -2.33
N VAL A 154 1.23 21.04 -1.93
CA VAL A 154 -0.14 20.55 -1.81
C VAL A 154 -0.99 21.27 -2.85
N THR A 155 -1.80 20.51 -3.58
CA THR A 155 -2.71 21.04 -4.62
C THR A 155 -4.11 20.44 -4.48
N ALA A 156 -5.08 21.09 -5.11
CA ALA A 156 -6.45 20.62 -5.24
C ALA A 156 -6.76 20.33 -6.71
N HIS A 157 -7.57 19.30 -6.95
CA HIS A 157 -8.03 18.92 -8.28
C HIS A 157 -9.49 18.41 -8.20
N HIS A 158 -10.33 18.83 -9.14
CA HIS A 158 -11.65 18.26 -9.31
C HIS A 158 -11.61 16.84 -9.91
N ALA A 159 -12.38 15.91 -9.34
CA ALA A 159 -12.83 14.72 -10.07
C ALA A 159 -14.17 14.17 -9.54
N ASP A 160 -15.06 13.80 -10.45
CA ASP A 160 -16.01 12.72 -10.16
C ASP A 160 -15.27 11.38 -10.32
N VAL A 161 -14.97 10.73 -9.20
CA VAL A 161 -14.23 9.45 -9.20
C VAL A 161 -14.95 8.35 -9.99
N SER A 162 -16.28 8.43 -10.13
CA SER A 162 -17.09 7.44 -10.86
C SER A 162 -17.07 7.62 -12.38
N ASN A 163 -16.46 8.70 -12.88
CA ASN A 163 -16.41 9.05 -14.30
C ASN A 163 -14.97 8.85 -14.87
N PRO A 164 -14.73 7.87 -15.76
CA PRO A 164 -13.41 7.59 -16.32
C PRO A 164 -12.71 8.78 -17.02
N ASP A 165 -13.48 9.64 -17.69
CA ASP A 165 -12.95 10.83 -18.36
C ASP A 165 -12.53 11.88 -17.34
N SER A 166 -13.32 12.07 -16.28
CA SER A 166 -12.98 12.96 -15.16
C SER A 166 -11.74 12.47 -14.41
N VAL A 167 -11.57 11.16 -14.22
CA VAL A 167 -10.36 10.58 -13.62
C VAL A 167 -9.15 10.82 -14.52
N SER A 168 -9.28 10.61 -15.82
CA SER A 168 -8.19 10.79 -16.80
C SER A 168 -7.74 12.25 -16.90
N ALA A 169 -8.68 13.20 -16.90
CA ALA A 169 -8.39 14.63 -16.85
C ALA A 169 -7.71 15.04 -15.53
N CYS A 170 -8.19 14.51 -14.39
CA CYS A 170 -7.61 14.75 -13.08
C CYS A 170 -6.15 14.26 -12.99
N ILE A 171 -5.87 13.03 -13.42
CA ILE A 171 -4.50 12.48 -13.44
C ILE A 171 -3.57 13.31 -14.33
N THR A 172 -4.07 13.81 -15.47
CA THR A 172 -3.31 14.72 -16.36
C THR A 172 -2.98 16.05 -15.65
N SER A 173 -3.94 16.63 -14.93
CA SER A 173 -3.77 17.86 -14.14
C SER A 173 -2.82 17.69 -12.95
N ILE A 174 -2.83 16.52 -12.29
CA ILE A 174 -1.87 16.18 -11.23
C ILE A 174 -0.46 16.09 -11.82
N LEU A 175 -0.29 15.37 -12.93
CA LEU A 175 1.01 15.16 -13.56
C LEU A 175 1.61 16.44 -14.16
N SER A 176 0.80 17.39 -14.65
CA SER A 176 1.33 18.68 -15.12
C SER A 176 1.90 19.54 -13.99
N THR A 177 1.45 19.33 -12.74
CA THR A 177 1.87 20.12 -11.57
C THR A 177 2.94 19.41 -10.75
N HIS A 178 2.74 18.13 -10.43
CA HIS A 178 3.63 17.31 -9.58
C HIS A 178 4.67 16.50 -10.36
N GLN A 179 4.58 16.45 -11.70
CA GLN A 179 5.48 15.72 -12.62
C GLN A 179 5.46 14.18 -12.51
N LYS A 180 5.08 13.64 -11.35
CA LYS A 180 4.98 12.21 -11.06
C LYS A 180 3.92 11.91 -10.01
N ILE A 181 3.49 10.66 -9.95
CA ILE A 181 2.73 10.09 -8.84
C ILE A 181 3.51 8.86 -8.34
N ASP A 182 3.75 8.77 -7.02
CA ASP A 182 4.38 7.60 -6.39
C ASP A 182 3.37 6.74 -5.64
N HIS A 183 2.34 7.36 -5.07
CA HIS A 183 1.43 6.74 -4.10
C HIS A 183 -0.03 7.17 -4.30
N LEU A 184 -0.98 6.33 -3.86
CA LEU A 184 -2.42 6.60 -3.94
C LEU A 184 -3.13 6.24 -2.62
N ILE A 185 -4.05 7.09 -2.18
CA ILE A 185 -5.04 6.80 -1.14
C ILE A 185 -6.43 6.96 -1.76
N THR A 186 -7.25 5.91 -1.77
CA THR A 186 -8.66 5.99 -2.21
C THR A 186 -9.58 6.11 -0.99
N SER A 187 -9.92 7.35 -0.62
CA SER A 187 -10.83 7.65 0.50
C SER A 187 -12.18 8.25 0.06
N ALA A 188 -12.36 8.55 -1.23
CA ALA A 188 -13.66 8.94 -1.76
C ALA A 188 -14.68 7.82 -1.53
N GLY A 189 -15.83 8.18 -0.96
CA GLY A 189 -16.89 7.23 -0.68
C GLY A 189 -17.98 7.80 0.20
N PHE A 190 -19.13 7.15 0.20
CA PHE A 190 -20.25 7.48 1.08
C PHE A 190 -21.03 6.22 1.49
N THR A 191 -21.88 6.37 2.50
CA THR A 191 -22.85 5.38 2.95
C THR A 191 -24.23 6.00 2.97
N GLU A 192 -25.26 5.19 2.77
CA GLU A 192 -26.66 5.54 3.00
C GLU A 192 -27.36 4.37 3.68
N ASN A 193 -28.24 4.68 4.63
CA ASN A 193 -29.01 3.67 5.36
C ASN A 193 -30.41 3.57 4.74
N PHE A 194 -30.73 2.43 4.13
CA PHE A 194 -32.06 2.09 3.63
C PHE A 194 -32.34 0.62 3.97
N ASP A 195 -33.61 0.29 4.19
CA ASP A 195 -34.05 -1.11 4.17
C ASP A 195 -33.69 -1.73 2.80
N ALA A 196 -33.21 -2.97 2.81
CA ALA A 196 -32.81 -3.69 1.60
C ALA A 196 -33.94 -3.80 0.57
N ILE A 197 -35.21 -3.93 0.99
CA ILE A 197 -36.35 -3.98 0.05
C ILE A 197 -36.76 -2.60 -0.49
N ALA A 198 -36.26 -1.52 0.10
CA ALA A 198 -36.61 -0.14 -0.23
C ALA A 198 -35.42 0.68 -0.78
N TYR A 199 -34.24 0.08 -0.93
CA TYR A 199 -33.04 0.77 -1.40
C TYR A 199 -33.21 1.19 -2.87
N PRO A 200 -33.21 2.50 -3.21
CA PRO A 200 -33.43 2.94 -4.58
C PRO A 200 -32.31 2.48 -5.53
N PRO A 201 -32.60 1.84 -6.68
CA PRO A 201 -31.57 1.28 -7.56
C PRO A 201 -30.58 2.30 -8.13
N ASP A 202 -30.98 3.56 -8.31
CA ASP A 202 -30.12 4.66 -8.72
C ASP A 202 -29.12 5.05 -7.62
N ARG A 203 -29.58 5.13 -6.36
CA ARG A 203 -28.73 5.39 -5.18
C ARG A 203 -27.74 4.25 -4.96
N MET A 204 -28.18 3.00 -5.15
CA MET A 204 -27.32 1.83 -5.06
C MET A 204 -26.21 1.87 -6.12
N ARG A 205 -26.55 2.17 -7.38
CA ARG A 205 -25.57 2.34 -8.48
C ARG A 205 -24.61 3.49 -8.19
N LYS A 206 -25.09 4.62 -7.68
CA LYS A 206 -24.25 5.76 -7.31
C LYS A 206 -23.27 5.41 -6.19
N LEU A 207 -23.71 4.67 -5.17
CA LEU A 207 -22.85 4.19 -4.09
C LEU A 207 -21.77 3.25 -4.63
N TRP A 208 -22.13 2.33 -5.52
CA TRP A 208 -21.18 1.43 -6.17
C TRP A 208 -20.15 2.19 -7.02
N GLY A 209 -20.62 3.10 -7.88
CA GLY A 209 -19.77 3.89 -8.76
C GLY A 209 -18.74 4.75 -8.02
N VAL A 210 -19.10 5.32 -6.88
CA VAL A 210 -18.14 6.09 -6.06
C VAL A 210 -17.22 5.17 -5.25
N ASN A 211 -17.77 4.20 -4.51
CA ASN A 211 -16.98 3.41 -3.57
C ASN A 211 -16.07 2.39 -4.27
N VAL A 212 -16.59 1.67 -5.28
CA VAL A 212 -15.91 0.54 -5.94
C VAL A 212 -15.27 1.01 -7.24
N ASP A 213 -16.06 1.50 -8.19
CA ASP A 213 -15.55 1.82 -9.53
C ASP A 213 -14.56 2.99 -9.44
N GLY A 214 -14.85 4.01 -8.63
CA GLY A 214 -13.92 5.12 -8.38
C GLY A 214 -12.61 4.73 -7.69
N THR A 215 -12.62 3.68 -6.86
CA THR A 215 -11.36 3.08 -6.35
C THR A 215 -10.58 2.42 -7.48
N TYR A 216 -11.25 1.63 -8.32
CA TYR A 216 -10.64 0.91 -9.44
C TYR A 216 -10.07 1.84 -10.53
N LEU A 217 -10.81 2.88 -10.90
CA LEU A 217 -10.41 3.85 -11.93
C LEU A 217 -9.16 4.63 -11.53
N PHE A 218 -9.10 5.14 -10.29
CA PHE A 218 -7.90 5.80 -9.79
C PHE A 218 -6.72 4.83 -9.62
N ALA A 219 -6.96 3.62 -9.10
CA ALA A 219 -5.91 2.62 -8.93
C ALA A 219 -5.27 2.22 -10.27
N THR A 220 -6.08 1.91 -11.28
CA THR A 220 -5.57 1.52 -12.62
C THR A 220 -4.87 2.67 -13.34
N ALA A 221 -5.35 3.91 -13.21
CA ALA A 221 -4.69 5.07 -13.79
C ALA A 221 -3.32 5.36 -13.15
N VAL A 222 -3.20 5.28 -11.81
CA VAL A 222 -1.92 5.46 -11.12
C VAL A 222 -0.98 4.26 -11.38
N ALA A 223 -1.50 3.03 -11.40
CA ALA A 223 -0.70 1.84 -11.71
C ALA A 223 -0.09 1.91 -13.13
N ARG A 224 -0.86 2.36 -14.12
CA ARG A 224 -0.37 2.59 -15.48
C ARG A 224 0.81 3.57 -15.49
N HIS A 225 0.66 4.73 -14.85
CA HIS A 225 1.75 5.72 -14.73
C HIS A 225 3.00 5.13 -14.04
N LEU A 226 2.83 4.36 -12.96
CA LEU A 226 3.94 3.71 -12.25
C LEU A 226 4.67 2.68 -13.11
N ILE A 227 3.92 1.84 -13.84
CA ILE A 227 4.47 0.82 -14.75
C ILE A 227 5.22 1.46 -15.93
N GLU A 228 4.63 2.48 -16.57
CA GLU A 228 5.26 3.24 -17.65
C GLU A 228 6.56 3.92 -17.20
N ARG A 229 6.55 4.52 -16.00
CA ARG A 229 7.72 5.14 -15.34
C ARG A 229 8.67 4.11 -14.72
N LYS A 230 8.41 2.80 -14.85
CA LYS A 230 9.16 1.68 -14.23
C LYS A 230 9.47 1.92 -12.74
N SER A 231 8.51 2.51 -12.04
CA SER A 231 8.65 2.99 -10.67
C SER A 231 7.82 2.15 -9.71
N ARG A 232 8.42 1.81 -8.56
CA ARG A 232 7.71 1.19 -7.44
C ARG A 232 6.72 2.20 -6.84
N GLY A 233 5.63 1.69 -6.28
CA GLY A 233 4.62 2.51 -5.61
C GLY A 233 3.90 1.76 -4.49
N SER A 234 3.04 2.48 -3.78
CA SER A 234 2.17 1.93 -2.74
C SER A 234 0.79 2.56 -2.82
N MET A 235 -0.24 1.75 -2.67
CA MET A 235 -1.64 2.17 -2.69
C MET A 235 -2.34 1.71 -1.41
N VAL A 236 -3.16 2.58 -0.85
CA VAL A 236 -3.99 2.31 0.33
C VAL A 236 -5.44 2.60 -0.01
N PHE A 237 -6.27 1.56 -0.03
CA PHE A 237 -7.71 1.71 -0.22
C PHE A 237 -8.42 1.76 1.12
N ILE A 238 -9.38 2.67 1.27
CA ILE A 238 -10.18 2.77 2.49
C ILE A 238 -11.39 1.86 2.34
N GLY A 239 -11.25 0.65 2.87
CA GLY A 239 -12.33 -0.30 3.10
C GLY A 239 -13.24 0.16 4.25
N SER A 240 -13.60 -0.77 5.12
CA SER A 240 -14.32 -0.54 6.38
C SER A 240 -14.49 -1.87 7.11
N MET A 241 -14.65 -1.84 8.44
CA MET A 241 -15.19 -2.99 9.17
C MET A 241 -16.51 -3.50 8.57
N SER A 242 -17.33 -2.62 7.97
CA SER A 242 -18.57 -2.97 7.26
C SER A 242 -18.38 -3.91 6.07
N GLY A 243 -17.16 -4.05 5.54
CA GLY A 243 -16.85 -5.07 4.54
C GLY A 243 -16.58 -6.45 5.15
N LYS A 244 -16.40 -6.55 6.47
CA LYS A 244 -16.04 -7.78 7.22
C LYS A 244 -17.24 -8.32 8.01
N ILE A 245 -18.07 -7.42 8.56
CA ILE A 245 -19.22 -7.73 9.40
C ILE A 245 -20.50 -7.11 8.85
N VAL A 246 -21.65 -7.45 9.45
CA VAL A 246 -22.92 -6.75 9.21
C VAL A 246 -23.14 -5.76 10.36
N ASN A 247 -23.12 -4.46 10.06
CA ASN A 247 -23.43 -3.43 11.06
C ASN A 247 -24.85 -3.59 11.60
N ILE A 248 -25.01 -3.31 12.89
CA ILE A 248 -26.31 -3.22 13.57
C ILE A 248 -26.35 -1.93 14.41
N PRO A 249 -27.52 -1.29 14.60
CA PRO A 249 -28.84 -1.68 14.11
C PRO A 249 -29.16 -1.21 12.67
N GLN A 250 -28.35 -0.36 12.06
CA GLN A 250 -28.71 0.34 10.84
C GLN A 250 -28.60 -0.52 9.56
N PRO A 251 -29.61 -0.54 8.68
CA PRO A 251 -29.58 -1.33 7.44
C PRO A 251 -28.79 -0.59 6.35
N GLN A 252 -27.76 -1.23 5.80
CA GLN A 252 -26.85 -0.64 4.80
C GLN A 252 -26.19 -1.70 3.89
N ALA A 253 -26.95 -2.71 3.46
CA ALA A 253 -26.41 -3.88 2.76
C ALA A 253 -25.54 -3.55 1.51
N PRO A 254 -25.91 -2.60 0.62
CA PRO A 254 -25.04 -2.19 -0.49
C PRO A 254 -23.72 -1.53 -0.05
N TYR A 255 -23.71 -0.78 1.07
CA TYR A 255 -22.47 -0.22 1.61
C TYR A 255 -21.52 -1.33 2.04
N ASN A 256 -22.01 -2.30 2.81
CA ASN A 256 -21.24 -3.45 3.28
C ASN A 256 -20.65 -4.23 2.09
N ALA A 257 -21.47 -4.51 1.07
CA ALA A 257 -21.03 -5.14 -0.16
C ALA A 257 -19.94 -4.33 -0.89
N SER A 258 -20.13 -3.01 -1.04
CA SER A 258 -19.14 -2.13 -1.67
C SER A 258 -17.78 -2.12 -0.93
N LYS A 259 -17.79 -2.14 0.40
CA LYS A 259 -16.56 -2.15 1.21
C LYS A 259 -15.90 -3.53 1.27
N ALA A 260 -16.67 -4.61 1.16
CA ALA A 260 -16.13 -5.95 0.93
C ALA A 260 -15.43 -6.04 -0.45
N ALA A 261 -16.05 -5.46 -1.49
CA ALA A 261 -15.47 -5.38 -2.84
C ALA A 261 -14.16 -4.57 -2.83
N VAL A 262 -14.12 -3.39 -2.20
CA VAL A 262 -12.89 -2.59 -2.06
C VAL A 262 -11.76 -3.35 -1.35
N ARG A 263 -12.05 -4.07 -0.26
CA ARG A 263 -11.04 -4.90 0.41
C ARG A 263 -10.51 -6.00 -0.51
N HIS A 264 -11.40 -6.72 -1.19
CA HIS A 264 -10.97 -7.82 -2.06
C HIS A 264 -10.21 -7.30 -3.30
N LEU A 265 -10.60 -6.15 -3.84
CA LEU A 265 -9.91 -5.47 -4.93
C LEU A 265 -8.46 -5.13 -4.54
N ALA A 266 -8.21 -4.68 -3.30
CA ALA A 266 -6.84 -4.47 -2.82
C ALA A 266 -5.99 -5.74 -2.89
N ALA A 267 -6.57 -6.89 -2.52
CA ALA A 267 -5.88 -8.18 -2.57
C ALA A 267 -5.62 -8.67 -4.00
N SER A 268 -6.59 -8.52 -4.92
CA SER A 268 -6.41 -8.90 -6.33
C SER A 268 -5.32 -8.06 -7.01
N LEU A 269 -5.40 -6.73 -6.88
CA LEU A 269 -4.44 -5.82 -7.50
C LEU A 269 -3.03 -5.93 -6.90
N ALA A 270 -2.93 -6.31 -5.61
CA ALA A 270 -1.64 -6.67 -4.99
C ALA A 270 -0.97 -7.88 -5.63
N VAL A 271 -1.73 -8.88 -6.09
CA VAL A 271 -1.21 -10.05 -6.82
C VAL A 271 -0.84 -9.66 -8.25
N GLU A 272 -1.75 -8.97 -8.95
CA GLU A 272 -1.54 -8.58 -10.36
C GLU A 272 -0.31 -7.66 -10.53
N TRP A 273 -0.10 -6.70 -9.64
CA TRP A 273 0.96 -5.67 -9.79
C TRP A 273 2.22 -5.93 -8.96
N ALA A 274 2.31 -7.08 -8.27
CA ALA A 274 3.52 -7.50 -7.56
C ALA A 274 4.77 -7.48 -8.47
N HIS A 275 4.62 -7.89 -9.73
CA HIS A 275 5.69 -7.92 -10.73
C HIS A 275 6.26 -6.52 -11.05
N ALA A 276 5.46 -5.46 -10.88
CA ALA A 276 5.85 -4.07 -11.07
C ALA A 276 6.41 -3.42 -9.79
N GLY A 277 6.46 -4.16 -8.68
CA GLY A 277 6.87 -3.62 -7.39
C GLY A 277 5.89 -2.60 -6.80
N ILE A 278 4.61 -2.65 -7.22
CA ILE A 278 3.51 -1.85 -6.66
C ILE A 278 2.88 -2.65 -5.53
N ARG A 279 2.80 -2.04 -4.34
CA ARG A 279 2.09 -2.62 -3.18
C ARG A 279 0.66 -2.07 -3.16
N VAL A 280 -0.33 -2.91 -2.87
CA VAL A 280 -1.72 -2.49 -2.71
C VAL A 280 -2.24 -3.07 -1.40
N ASN A 281 -2.76 -2.22 -0.52
CA ASN A 281 -3.27 -2.64 0.79
C ASN A 281 -4.59 -1.94 1.09
N CYS A 282 -5.34 -2.48 2.05
CA CYS A 282 -6.59 -1.93 2.54
C CYS A 282 -6.40 -1.50 4.00
N ILE A 283 -6.99 -0.35 4.38
CA ILE A 283 -7.31 -0.03 5.77
C ILE A 283 -8.82 -0.21 5.94
N SER A 284 -9.24 -0.89 6.99
CA SER A 284 -10.64 -1.07 7.37
C SER A 284 -10.93 -0.36 8.70
N PRO A 285 -11.32 0.94 8.67
CA PRO A 285 -11.72 1.67 9.87
C PRO A 285 -13.01 1.11 10.48
N GLY A 286 -13.13 1.24 11.81
CA GLY A 286 -14.40 1.10 12.52
C GLY A 286 -15.23 2.39 12.55
N TYR A 287 -16.02 2.58 13.60
CA TYR A 287 -16.69 3.87 13.83
C TYR A 287 -15.67 4.94 14.19
N MET A 288 -15.56 5.95 13.33
CA MET A 288 -14.64 7.09 13.47
C MET A 288 -15.41 8.38 13.74
N MET A 289 -14.90 9.20 14.67
CA MET A 289 -15.47 10.48 15.10
C MET A 289 -15.23 11.59 14.06
N THR A 290 -15.84 11.45 12.88
CA THR A 290 -15.82 12.50 11.84
C THR A 290 -16.88 13.56 12.10
N ALA A 291 -16.80 14.72 11.44
CA ALA A 291 -17.85 15.75 11.51
C ALA A 291 -19.24 15.24 11.09
N LEU A 292 -19.31 14.27 10.15
CA LEU A 292 -20.56 13.65 9.75
C LEU A 292 -21.09 12.70 10.84
N THR A 293 -20.21 11.85 11.41
CA THR A 293 -20.58 10.92 12.48
C THR A 293 -21.08 11.69 13.70
N ARG A 294 -20.35 12.74 14.11
CA ARG A 294 -20.71 13.61 15.23
C ARG A 294 -22.11 14.16 15.10
N LYS A 295 -22.45 14.75 13.94
CA LYS A 295 -23.81 15.25 13.67
C LYS A 295 -24.88 14.17 13.84
N ILE A 296 -24.64 12.96 13.32
CA ILE A 296 -25.59 11.83 13.46
C ILE A 296 -25.77 11.43 14.92
N MET A 297 -24.72 11.50 15.74
CA MET A 297 -24.72 11.18 17.17
C MET A 297 -25.43 12.25 17.99
N ASP A 298 -25.14 13.53 17.72
CA ASP A 298 -25.84 14.68 18.32
C ASP A 298 -27.37 14.61 18.06
N GLU A 299 -27.76 14.15 16.86
CA GLU A 299 -29.16 13.91 16.48
C GLU A 299 -29.74 12.59 17.03
N ASN A 300 -28.91 11.60 17.40
CA ASN A 300 -29.33 10.25 17.83
C ASN A 300 -28.46 9.67 18.98
N PRO A 301 -28.53 10.20 20.22
CA PRO A 301 -27.65 9.75 21.32
C PRO A 301 -27.79 8.27 21.71
N GLU A 302 -28.96 7.65 21.50
CA GLU A 302 -29.13 6.21 21.74
C GLU A 302 -28.42 5.33 20.70
N LEU A 303 -28.24 5.84 19.47
CA LEU A 303 -27.47 5.16 18.42
C LEU A 303 -25.97 5.21 18.75
N GLU A 304 -25.47 6.35 19.24
CA GLU A 304 -24.13 6.48 19.80
C GLU A 304 -23.87 5.44 20.89
N LYS A 305 -24.71 5.42 21.94
CA LYS A 305 -24.56 4.47 23.06
C LYS A 305 -24.49 3.02 22.57
N LYS A 306 -25.33 2.66 21.60
CA LYS A 306 -25.39 1.31 21.01
C LYS A 306 -24.18 0.98 20.13
N TRP A 307 -23.61 1.95 19.42
CA TRP A 307 -22.36 1.73 18.69
C TRP A 307 -21.18 1.61 19.64
N VAL A 308 -21.09 2.49 20.65
CA VAL A 308 -19.99 2.50 21.63
C VAL A 308 -19.99 1.24 22.51
N SER A 309 -21.16 0.72 22.90
CA SER A 309 -21.25 -0.52 23.70
C SER A 309 -20.80 -1.79 22.94
N LEU A 310 -20.67 -1.71 21.62
CA LEU A 310 -20.15 -2.77 20.74
C LEU A 310 -18.65 -2.60 20.40
N ILE A 311 -17.98 -1.54 20.91
CA ILE A 311 -16.55 -1.33 20.70
C ILE A 311 -15.80 -1.72 21.98
N PRO A 312 -14.92 -2.74 21.98
CA PRO A 312 -14.16 -3.17 23.16
C PRO A 312 -13.31 -2.08 23.84
N THR A 313 -12.78 -1.11 23.09
CA THR A 313 -12.06 0.05 23.67
C THR A 313 -12.99 1.10 24.31
N GLY A 314 -14.31 0.91 24.26
CA GLY A 314 -15.30 1.78 24.92
C GLY A 314 -15.46 3.17 24.31
N LYS A 315 -14.93 3.41 23.11
CA LYS A 315 -15.02 4.70 22.40
C LYS A 315 -14.92 4.52 20.88
N MET A 316 -15.45 5.48 20.13
CA MET A 316 -15.13 5.61 18.70
C MET A 316 -13.67 6.02 18.50
N GLY A 317 -13.08 5.63 17.36
CA GLY A 317 -11.75 6.08 16.99
C GLY A 317 -11.74 7.56 16.60
N SER A 318 -10.62 8.23 16.84
CA SER A 318 -10.37 9.55 16.27
C SER A 318 -9.85 9.37 14.83
N PRO A 319 -10.18 10.26 13.87
CA PRO A 319 -9.59 10.20 12.52
C PRO A 319 -8.05 10.12 12.53
N GLU A 320 -7.41 10.73 13.53
CA GLU A 320 -5.97 10.74 13.77
C GLU A 320 -5.40 9.33 14.05
N ASP A 321 -6.20 8.39 14.57
CA ASP A 321 -5.80 6.99 14.80
C ASP A 321 -5.43 6.27 13.48
N LEU A 322 -5.82 6.82 12.31
CA LEU A 322 -5.45 6.31 11.00
C LEU A 322 -4.10 6.85 10.47
N MET A 323 -3.54 7.90 11.05
CA MET A 323 -2.34 8.58 10.50
C MET A 323 -1.12 7.65 10.48
N GLY A 324 -0.85 6.94 11.58
CA GLY A 324 0.25 5.97 11.63
C GLY A 324 0.05 4.78 10.69
N ALA A 325 -1.20 4.32 10.54
CA ALA A 325 -1.55 3.19 9.68
C ALA A 325 -1.33 3.49 8.19
N VAL A 326 -1.75 4.67 7.71
CA VAL A 326 -1.56 5.06 6.31
C VAL A 326 -0.09 5.35 5.99
N VAL A 327 0.63 6.03 6.87
CA VAL A 327 2.06 6.33 6.68
C VAL A 327 2.87 5.03 6.67
N TYR A 328 2.60 4.10 7.60
CA TYR A 328 3.19 2.76 7.56
C TYR A 328 3.02 2.12 6.19
N LEU A 329 1.77 1.94 5.74
CA LEU A 329 1.46 1.23 4.50
C LEU A 329 2.00 1.91 3.24
N LEU A 330 2.15 3.24 3.20
CA LEU A 330 2.77 3.94 2.08
C LEU A 330 4.30 3.85 2.08
N SER A 331 4.93 3.92 3.25
CA SER A 331 6.38 4.03 3.42
C SER A 331 7.19 2.76 3.10
N ASP A 332 8.52 2.86 3.15
CA ASP A 332 9.44 1.72 3.00
C ASP A 332 9.40 0.77 4.22
N ALA A 333 8.88 1.22 5.37
CA ALA A 333 8.65 0.37 6.55
C ALA A 333 7.71 -0.82 6.24
N ALA A 334 6.74 -0.62 5.36
CA ALA A 334 5.83 -1.66 4.87
C ALA A 334 6.35 -2.37 3.60
N GLY A 335 7.67 -2.37 3.34
CA GLY A 335 8.27 -2.83 2.09
C GLY A 335 7.95 -4.28 1.66
N TYR A 336 7.51 -5.13 2.59
CA TYR A 336 7.05 -6.51 2.33
C TYR A 336 5.52 -6.72 2.54
N THR A 337 4.77 -5.66 2.87
CA THR A 337 3.32 -5.71 3.09
C THR A 337 2.56 -5.32 1.81
N THR A 338 1.90 -6.31 1.20
CA THR A 338 0.98 -6.15 0.07
C THR A 338 -0.18 -7.14 0.19
N GLY A 339 -1.37 -6.76 -0.26
CA GLY A 339 -2.61 -7.54 -0.14
C GLY A 339 -3.20 -7.58 1.27
N ALA A 340 -2.68 -6.81 2.23
CA ALA A 340 -3.13 -6.82 3.61
C ALA A 340 -4.39 -5.96 3.83
N ASP A 341 -5.21 -6.35 4.79
CA ASP A 341 -6.34 -5.58 5.32
C ASP A 341 -6.07 -5.21 6.78
N LEU A 342 -5.61 -3.98 7.01
CA LEU A 342 -5.30 -3.46 8.33
C LEU A 342 -6.57 -2.89 8.98
N VAL A 343 -7.11 -3.62 9.94
CA VAL A 343 -8.31 -3.21 10.69
C VAL A 343 -7.92 -2.19 11.76
N VAL A 344 -8.67 -1.10 11.86
CA VAL A 344 -8.51 -0.06 12.89
C VAL A 344 -9.89 0.31 13.43
N ASP A 345 -10.44 -0.52 14.32
CA ASP A 345 -11.87 -0.50 14.70
C ASP A 345 -12.14 -0.55 16.22
N GLY A 346 -11.11 -0.43 17.06
CA GLY A 346 -11.25 -0.56 18.52
C GLY A 346 -11.62 -1.97 18.99
N GLY A 347 -11.48 -3.00 18.14
CA GLY A 347 -11.82 -4.39 18.43
C GLY A 347 -13.23 -4.81 18.01
N TYR A 348 -14.01 -3.94 17.35
CA TYR A 348 -15.41 -4.20 17.00
C TYR A 348 -15.62 -5.50 16.20
N THR A 349 -14.68 -5.86 15.32
CA THR A 349 -14.82 -7.05 14.44
C THR A 349 -14.38 -8.37 15.07
N ILE A 350 -13.97 -8.39 16.34
CA ILE A 350 -13.50 -9.59 17.05
C ILE A 350 -14.36 -9.98 18.27
N THR A 351 -15.58 -9.44 18.35
CA THR A 351 -16.61 -9.74 19.37
C THR A 351 -17.92 -10.17 18.74
#